data_AF-A0A8T3XXE8-F1
#
_entry.id   AF-A0A8T3XXE8-F1
#
_cell.length_a   1.000
_cell.length_b   1.000
_cell.length_c   1.000
_cell.angle_alpha   90.00
_cell.angle_beta   90.00
_cell.angle_gamma   90.00
#
_symmetry.space_group_name_H-M   'P 1'
#
loop_
_entity.id
_entity.type
_entity.pdbx_description
1 polymer ?
#
loop_
_entity_poly.entity_id
_entity_poly.type
_entity_poly.pdbx_seq_one_letter_code
_entity_poly.pdbx_strand_id
1 'polypeptide(L)' 'MVLFKIIGGLSVVFGLFLMFGVPAAGEYQPPAMSKTAILIGIFFVILGIYLMTL' A
#
# COMPACT_ATOMS: atom_id res chain seq x y z
N MET A 1 -12.10 -5.07 16.55
CA MET A 1 -13.45 -5.26 15.94
C MET A 1 -13.31 -5.87 14.54
N VAL A 2 -14.24 -6.72 14.07
CA VAL A 2 -14.14 -7.36 12.73
C VAL A 2 -13.94 -6.33 11.61
N LEU A 3 -14.59 -5.18 11.71
CA LEU A 3 -14.45 -4.07 10.76
C LEU A 3 -13.00 -3.58 10.61
N PHE A 4 -12.26 -3.40 11.71
CA PHE A 4 -10.85 -2.95 11.65
C PHE A 4 -9.95 -3.97 10.98
N LYS A 5 -10.22 -5.27 11.14
CA LYS A 5 -9.48 -6.33 10.45
C LYS A 5 -9.72 -6.32 8.95
N ILE A 6 -10.95 -6.06 8.51
CA ILE A 6 -11.28 -5.95 7.08
C ILE A 6 -10.61 -4.71 6.47
N ILE A 7 -10.73 -3.55 7.12
CA ILE A 7 -10.09 -2.30 6.66
C ILE A 7 -8.57 -2.46 6.64
N GLY A 8 -8.01 -3.12 7.66
CA GLY A 8 -6.58 -3.39 7.76
C GLY A 8 -6.08 -4.30 6.64
N GLY A 9 -6.79 -5.40 6.36
CA GLY A 9 -6.48 -6.29 5.25
C GLY A 9 -6.54 -5.59 3.89
N LEU A 10 -7.57 -4.79 3.63
CA LEU A 10 -7.69 -4.00 2.40
C LEU A 10 -6.56 -2.98 2.25
N SER A 11 -6.15 -2.35 3.36
CA SER A 11 -5.03 -1.40 3.38
C SER A 11 -3.71 -2.08 3.03
N VAL A 12 -3.46 -3.30 3.52
CA VAL A 12 -2.28 -4.08 3.15
C VAL A 12 -2.28 -4.43 1.65
N VAL A 13 -3.40 -4.94 1.13
CA VAL A 13 -3.52 -5.28 -0.29
C VAL A 13 -3.30 -4.06 -1.18
N PHE A 14 -3.90 -2.93 -0.82
CA PHE A 14 -3.72 -1.67 -1.55
C PHE A 14 -2.28 -1.14 -1.46
N GLY A 15 -1.66 -1.23 -0.28
CA GLY A 15 -0.26 -0.85 -0.10
C GLY A 15 0.70 -1.68 -0.95
N LEU A 16 0.49 -3.00 -1.02
CA LEU A 16 1.25 -3.89 -1.91
C LEU A 16 1.02 -3.56 -3.39
N PHE A 17 -0.22 -3.25 -3.78
CA PHE A 17 -0.51 -2.80 -5.15
C PHE A 17 0.25 -1.52 -5.50
N LEU A 18 0.35 -0.56 -4.58
CA LEU A 18 1.14 0.66 -4.81
C LEU A 18 2.65 0.39 -4.87
N MET A 19 3.17 -0.55 -4.07
CA MET A 19 4.59 -0.89 -4.06
C MET A 19 5.05 -1.65 -5.30
N PHE A 20 4.21 -2.54 -5.84
CA PHE A 20 4.60 -3.45 -6.92
C PHE A 20 3.89 -3.15 -8.23
N GLY A 21 2.60 -2.80 -8.19
CA GLY A 21 1.78 -2.55 -9.37
C GLY A 21 2.12 -1.23 -10.06
N VAL A 22 2.31 -0.16 -9.30
CA VAL A 22 2.59 1.17 -9.88
C VAL A 22 3.99 1.24 -10.51
N PRO A 23 5.08 0.80 -9.84
CA PRO A 23 6.40 0.78 -10.46
C PRO A 23 6.51 -0.17 -11.67
N ALA A 24 5.72 -1.25 -11.70
CA ALA A 24 5.68 -2.18 -12.83
C ALA A 24 5.04 -1.59 -14.09
N ALA A 25 4.21 -0.54 -13.97
CA ALA A 25 3.68 0.23 -15.10
C ALA A 25 4.72 1.22 -15.69
N GLY A 26 5.99 1.04 -15.35
CA GLY A 26 7.10 1.99 -15.45
C GLY A 26 7.55 2.44 -16.84
N GLU A 27 6.82 2.12 -17.91
CA GLU A 27 7.11 2.68 -19.24
C GLU A 27 6.68 4.15 -19.38
N TYR A 28 5.77 4.63 -18.52
CA TYR A 28 5.17 5.97 -18.65
C TYR A 28 5.36 6.88 -17.43
N GLN A 29 6.13 6.46 -16.42
CA GLN A 29 6.13 7.14 -15.13
C GLN A 29 7.50 7.72 -14.73
N PRO A 30 7.56 9.00 -14.29
CA PRO A 30 8.79 9.58 -13.77
C PRO A 30 9.33 8.79 -12.56
N PRO A 31 10.66 8.65 -12.41
CA PRO A 31 11.27 7.91 -11.30
C PRO A 31 10.84 8.41 -9.92
N ALA A 32 10.52 9.69 -9.80
CA ALA A 32 10.01 10.29 -8.56
C ALA A 32 8.64 9.73 -8.16
N MET A 33 7.71 9.58 -9.11
CA MET A 33 6.37 9.04 -8.83
C MET A 33 6.43 7.58 -8.37
N SER A 34 7.30 6.77 -8.99
CA SER A 34 7.50 5.38 -8.58
C SER A 34 8.00 5.28 -7.13
N LYS A 35 8.97 6.11 -6.74
CA LYS A 35 9.45 6.18 -5.34
C LYS A 35 8.38 6.64 -4.37
N THR A 36 7.58 7.64 -4.74
CA THR A 36 6.46 8.13 -3.92
C THR A 36 5.39 7.04 -3.74
N ALA A 37 5.04 6.30 -4.80
CA ALA A 37 4.09 5.20 -4.73
C ALA A 37 4.56 4.09 -3.77
N ILE A 38 5.86 3.74 -3.82
CA ILE A 38 6.47 2.77 -2.89
C ILE A 38 6.36 3.25 -1.45
N LEU A 39 6.70 4.51 -1.16
CA LEU A 39 6.63 5.07 0.20
C LEU A 39 5.20 5.09 0.75
N ILE A 40 4.23 5.53 -0.07
CA ILE A 40 2.81 5.51 0.29
C ILE A 40 2.34 4.07 0.52
N GLY A 41 2.76 3.14 -0.34
CA GLY A 41 2.44 1.72 -0.20
C GLY A 41 2.94 1.12 1.11
N ILE A 42 4.19 1.41 1.51
CA ILE A 42 4.76 1.00 2.80
C ILE A 42 3.90 1.53 3.96
N PHE A 43 3.53 2.81 3.92
CA PHE A 43 2.66 3.40 4.94
C PHE A 43 1.32 2.67 5.06
N PHE A 44 0.67 2.36 3.94
CA PHE A 44 -0.60 1.62 3.92
C PHE A 44 -0.47 0.19 4.46
N VAL A 45 0.66 -0.49 4.20
CA VAL A 45 0.93 -1.82 4.78
C VAL A 45 1.07 -1.72 6.29
N ILE A 46 1.85 -0.77 6.81
CA ILE A 46 2.05 -0.58 8.25
C ILE A 46 0.73 -0.23 8.93
N LEU A 47 -0.03 0.73 8.38
CA LEU A 47 -1.34 1.11 8.88
C LEU A 47 -2.31 -0.08 8.87
N GLY A 48 -2.30 -0.87 7.80
CA GLY A 48 -3.13 -2.05 7.68
C GLY A 48 -2.84 -3.11 8.74
N ILE A 49 -1.55 -3.40 8.99
CA ILE A 49 -1.11 -4.30 10.05
C ILE A 49 -1.57 -3.80 11.42
N TYR A 50 -1.36 -2.50 11.70
CA TYR A 50 -1.80 -1.89 12.95
C TYR A 50 -3.31 -2.01 13.18
N LEU A 51 -4.12 -1.76 12.14
CA LEU A 51 -5.57 -1.90 12.21
C LEU A 51 -6.03 -3.35 12.42
N MET A 52 -5.30 -4.34 11.90
CA MET A 52 -5.61 -5.76 12.15
C MET A 52 -5.29 -6.19 13.59
N THR A 53 -4.38 -5.49 14.28
CA THR A 53 -4.02 -5.74 15.68
C THR A 53 -4.95 -5.07 16.71
N LEU A 54 -5.86 -4.20 16.26
CA LEU A 54 -6.91 -3.53 17.06
C LEU A 54 -8.21 -4.37 17.17
#